data_AF-A0A182EHM9-F1
#
_entry.id   AF-A0A182EHM9-F1
#
_cell.length_a   1.000
_cell.length_b   1.000
_cell.length_c   1.000
_cell.angle_alpha   90.00
_cell.angle_beta   90.00
_cell.angle_gamma   90.00
#
_symmetry.space_group_name_H-M   'P 1'
#
loop_
_entity.id
_entity.type
_entity.pdbx_description
1 polymer ?
#
loop_
_entity_poly.entity_id
_entity_poly.type
_entity_poly.pdbx_seq_one_letter_code
_entity_poly.pdbx_strand_id
1 'polypeptide(L)'
;EMASWLRQNLLLVLTIVSVLLGIQLGFIGRLFNLTVQSIVLVSFPGEILMRMLKLMILPLIISSLISGLSQLDAKQSGRMGFLAIFYYVATTVIAVITGIFLVLTIHPGDPTIKHDIGEGTEAKVVSTLETFLDLLRNTFPENIVQATFQQVQTKYVPVKPKIIKKNSSEILQAIANGSLTIMKPSVEYTAGMNVLGVIVFCISFGIVLSQLGEQAQTMVNFFAIMDQVIMRLVMLIMWYACNFILLLAVVGHALRVRLQLVCTNKNTNVRLFEILNLRNF
;
A
#
# COMPACT_ATOMS: atom_id res chain seq x y z
N GLU A 1 -22.97 36.56 -1.91
CA GLU A 1 -21.66 36.16 -1.35
C GLU A 1 -21.49 34.64 -1.25
N MET A 2 -22.42 33.92 -0.60
CA MET A 2 -22.33 32.46 -0.42
C MET A 2 -22.16 31.67 -1.74
N ALA A 3 -22.92 31.98 -2.80
CA ALA A 3 -22.79 31.31 -4.10
C ALA A 3 -21.42 31.54 -4.79
N SER A 4 -20.78 32.68 -4.55
CA SER A 4 -19.44 32.98 -5.06
C SER A 4 -18.38 32.19 -4.32
N TRP A 5 -18.50 32.10 -2.99
CA TRP A 5 -17.63 31.28 -2.14
C TRP A 5 -17.73 29.79 -2.48
N LEU A 6 -18.95 29.30 -2.75
CA LEU A 6 -19.19 27.92 -3.19
C LEU A 6 -18.55 27.61 -4.55
N ARG A 7 -18.53 28.56 -5.49
CA ARG A 7 -17.85 28.36 -6.78
C ARG A 7 -16.33 28.29 -6.63
N GLN A 8 -15.75 29.08 -5.72
CA GLN A 8 -14.31 29.06 -5.46
C GLN A 8 -13.85 27.77 -4.76
N ASN A 9 -14.67 27.26 -3.85
CA ASN A 9 -14.36 26.06 -3.06
C ASN A 9 -15.15 24.82 -3.54
N LEU A 10 -15.57 24.82 -4.81
CA LEU A 10 -16.50 23.82 -5.35
C LEU A 10 -16.01 22.39 -5.11
N LEU A 11 -14.73 22.14 -5.36
CA LEU A 11 -14.13 20.81 -5.23
C LEU A 11 -14.16 20.31 -3.78
N LEU A 12 -13.85 21.18 -2.82
CA LEU A 12 -13.88 20.86 -1.39
C LEU A 12 -15.31 20.60 -0.90
N VAL A 13 -16.27 21.44 -1.31
CA VAL A 13 -17.67 21.24 -0.92
C VAL A 13 -18.20 19.93 -1.49
N LEU A 14 -17.88 19.62 -2.75
CA LEU A 14 -18.34 18.40 -3.41
C LEU A 14 -17.78 17.13 -2.77
N THR A 15 -16.52 17.13 -2.31
CA THR A 15 -15.94 15.96 -1.60
C THR A 15 -16.59 15.74 -0.25
N ILE A 16 -16.79 16.80 0.55
CA ILE A 16 -17.44 16.70 1.87
C ILE A 16 -18.87 16.18 1.71
N VAL A 17 -19.65 16.75 0.79
CA VAL A 17 -21.03 16.31 0.54
C VAL A 17 -21.07 14.85 0.06
N SER A 18 -20.15 14.45 -0.82
CA SER A 18 -20.06 13.07 -1.32
C SER A 18 -19.73 12.06 -0.23
N VAL A 19 -18.82 12.38 0.70
CA VAL A 19 -18.50 11.51 1.85
C VAL A 19 -19.71 11.37 2.77
N LEU A 20 -20.35 12.47 3.14
CA LEU A 20 -21.51 12.45 4.03
C LEU A 20 -22.68 11.66 3.45
N LEU A 21 -23.04 11.93 2.19
CA LEU A 21 -24.09 11.18 1.49
C LEU A 21 -23.71 9.71 1.31
N GLY A 22 -22.43 9.41 1.09
CA GLY A 22 -21.95 8.05 0.87
C GLY A 22 -22.07 7.20 2.13
N ILE A 23 -21.78 7.78 3.30
CA ILE A 23 -21.96 7.13 4.60
C ILE A 23 -23.46 6.87 4.85
N GLN A 24 -24.31 7.88 4.62
CA GLN A 24 -25.75 7.78 4.81
C GLN A 24 -26.37 6.68 3.93
N LEU A 25 -26.09 6.71 2.63
CA LEU A 25 -26.56 5.68 1.68
C LEU A 25 -25.96 4.31 1.96
N GLY A 26 -24.72 4.23 2.43
CA GLY A 26 -24.07 2.99 2.84
C GLY A 26 -24.76 2.34 4.03
N PHE A 27 -25.16 3.13 5.03
CA PHE A 27 -25.89 2.64 6.19
C PHE A 27 -27.32 2.21 5.84
N ILE A 28 -28.02 3.00 5.02
CA ILE A 28 -29.35 2.65 4.51
C ILE A 28 -29.28 1.36 3.68
N GLY A 29 -28.30 1.26 2.77
CA GLY A 29 -28.04 0.07 1.96
C GLY A 29 -27.74 -1.16 2.82
N ARG A 30 -27.14 -0.97 4.00
CA ARG A 30 -26.91 -2.03 4.97
C ARG A 30 -28.21 -2.62 5.53
N LEU A 31 -29.32 -1.89 5.55
CA LEU A 31 -30.61 -2.42 6.03
C LEU A 31 -31.23 -3.36 5.00
N PHE A 32 -30.95 -3.15 3.71
CA PHE A 32 -31.37 -4.05 2.64
C PHE A 32 -30.41 -5.24 2.54
N ASN A 33 -30.93 -6.47 2.51
CA ASN A 33 -30.11 -7.69 2.34
C ASN A 33 -29.66 -7.85 0.88
N LEU A 34 -28.76 -6.96 0.44
CA LEU A 34 -28.24 -6.92 -0.92
C LEU A 34 -27.36 -8.15 -1.22
N THR A 35 -27.55 -8.73 -2.41
CA THR A 35 -26.75 -9.85 -2.92
C THR A 35 -25.31 -9.41 -3.17
N VAL A 36 -24.36 -10.35 -3.06
CA VAL A 36 -22.91 -10.12 -3.29
C VAL A 36 -22.63 -9.45 -4.64
N GLN A 37 -23.33 -9.85 -5.70
CA GLN A 37 -23.18 -9.28 -7.04
C GLN A 37 -23.55 -7.79 -7.10
N SER A 38 -24.63 -7.38 -6.41
CA SER A 38 -25.06 -5.99 -6.34
C SER A 38 -24.03 -5.13 -5.60
N ILE A 39 -23.43 -5.67 -4.53
CA ILE A 39 -22.40 -4.97 -3.76
C ILE A 39 -21.14 -4.75 -4.59
N VAL A 40 -20.72 -5.74 -5.38
CA VAL A 40 -19.59 -5.60 -6.31
C VAL A 40 -19.87 -4.50 -7.33
N LEU A 41 -21.05 -4.52 -7.96
CA LEU A 41 -21.45 -3.53 -8.97
C LEU A 41 -21.47 -2.10 -8.39
N VAL A 42 -22.03 -1.92 -7.20
CA VAL A 42 -22.07 -0.61 -6.51
C VAL A 42 -20.66 -0.12 -6.17
N SER A 43 -19.74 -1.03 -5.81
CA SER A 43 -18.35 -0.68 -5.47
C SER A 43 -17.43 -0.48 -6.68
N PHE A 44 -17.87 -0.84 -7.89
CA PHE A 44 -17.03 -0.86 -9.09
C PHE A 44 -16.46 0.52 -9.50
N PRO A 45 -17.23 1.63 -9.44
CA PRO A 45 -16.68 2.96 -9.74
C PRO A 45 -15.53 3.35 -8.81
N GLY A 46 -15.61 2.98 -7.52
CA GLY A 46 -14.53 3.19 -6.56
C GLY A 46 -13.28 2.37 -6.89
N GLU A 47 -13.44 1.15 -7.41
CA GLU A 47 -12.33 0.33 -7.87
C GLU A 47 -11.61 0.98 -9.07
N ILE A 48 -12.36 1.53 -10.05
CA ILE A 48 -11.78 2.26 -11.18
C ILE A 48 -11.00 3.49 -10.70
N LEU A 49 -11.56 4.26 -9.77
CA LEU A 49 -10.88 5.42 -9.20
C LEU A 49 -9.54 5.05 -8.56
N MET A 50 -9.52 3.98 -7.74
CA MET A 50 -8.29 3.50 -7.12
C MET A 50 -7.25 3.05 -8.17
N ARG A 51 -7.69 2.43 -9.27
CA ARG A 51 -6.81 2.06 -10.38
C ARG A 51 -6.25 3.29 -11.11
N MET A 52 -7.06 4.31 -11.35
CA MET A 52 -6.62 5.59 -11.95
C MET A 52 -5.60 6.30 -11.07
N LEU A 53 -5.83 6.36 -9.75
CA LEU A 53 -4.88 6.96 -8.81
C LEU A 53 -3.57 6.14 -8.75
N LYS A 54 -3.64 4.81 -8.63
CA LYS A 54 -2.45 3.93 -8.65
C LYS A 54 -1.62 4.10 -9.93
N LEU A 55 -2.27 4.27 -11.09
CA LEU A 55 -1.60 4.51 -12.37
C LEU A 55 -0.78 5.81 -12.38
N MET A 56 -1.26 6.85 -11.70
CA MET A 56 -0.56 8.14 -11.64
C MET A 56 0.65 8.16 -10.70
N ILE A 57 0.73 7.24 -9.74
CA ILE A 57 1.80 7.25 -8.72
C ILE A 57 3.19 7.13 -9.37
N LEU A 58 3.39 6.14 -10.25
CA LEU A 58 4.68 5.88 -10.87
C LEU A 58 5.22 7.09 -11.68
N PRO A 59 4.49 7.63 -12.67
CA PRO A 59 4.98 8.76 -13.45
C PRO A 59 5.14 10.03 -12.62
N LEU A 60 4.28 10.26 -11.63
CA LEU A 60 4.38 11.41 -10.72
C LEU A 60 5.66 11.33 -9.88
N ILE A 61 5.92 10.20 -9.23
CA ILE A 61 7.13 10.03 -8.41
C ILE A 61 8.40 10.28 -9.24
N ILE A 62 8.48 9.71 -10.43
CA ILE A 62 9.66 9.84 -11.31
C ILE A 62 9.84 11.30 -11.75
N SER A 63 8.79 11.92 -12.29
CA SER A 63 8.87 13.30 -12.79
C SER A 63 9.12 14.32 -11.68
N SER A 64 8.32 14.30 -10.60
CA SER A 64 8.38 15.28 -9.53
C SER A 64 9.69 15.19 -8.73
N LEU A 65 10.18 13.99 -8.41
CA LEU A 65 11.43 13.85 -7.63
C LEU A 65 12.65 14.26 -8.44
N ILE A 66 12.75 13.81 -9.70
CA ILE A 66 13.89 14.14 -10.57
C ILE A 66 13.89 15.64 -10.86
N SER A 67 12.76 16.22 -11.24
CA SER A 67 12.60 17.67 -11.45
C SER A 67 12.92 18.47 -10.18
N GLY A 68 12.38 18.06 -9.03
CA GLY A 68 12.54 18.79 -7.77
C GLY A 68 13.98 18.80 -7.24
N LEU A 69 14.71 17.69 -7.37
CA LEU A 69 16.07 17.58 -6.85
C LEU A 69 17.13 18.13 -7.82
N SER A 70 16.86 18.08 -9.12
CA SER A 70 17.80 18.61 -10.13
C SER A 70 17.90 20.14 -10.14
N GLN A 71 16.88 20.84 -9.64
CA GLN A 71 16.87 22.30 -9.53
C GLN A 71 17.59 22.83 -8.27
N LEU A 72 17.96 21.95 -7.34
CA LEU A 72 18.65 22.31 -6.11
C LEU A 72 20.14 21.98 -6.20
N ASP A 73 21.01 22.84 -5.70
CA ASP A 73 22.43 22.51 -5.57
C ASP A 73 22.61 21.27 -4.69
N ALA A 74 23.55 20.38 -5.02
CA ALA A 74 23.80 19.15 -4.25
C ALA A 74 24.03 19.40 -2.75
N LYS A 75 24.71 20.50 -2.38
CA LYS A 75 24.93 20.89 -0.98
C LYS A 75 23.65 21.36 -0.29
N GLN A 76 22.77 22.06 -1.02
CA GLN A 76 21.48 22.52 -0.49
C GLN A 76 20.49 21.36 -0.37
N SER A 77 20.44 20.48 -1.39
CA SER A 77 19.68 19.23 -1.41
C SER A 77 20.01 18.34 -0.21
N GLY A 78 21.29 18.14 0.11
CA GLY A 78 21.72 17.37 1.29
C GLY A 78 21.27 17.97 2.63
N ARG A 79 21.33 19.30 2.79
CA ARG A 79 20.88 19.99 4.02
C ARG A 79 19.36 19.94 4.18
N MET A 80 18.62 20.19 3.10
CA MET A 80 17.16 20.06 3.07
C MET A 80 16.73 18.62 3.38
N GLY A 81 17.40 17.63 2.78
CA GLY A 81 17.13 16.21 3.00
C GLY A 81 17.40 15.77 4.43
N PHE A 82 18.54 16.16 5.03
CA PHE A 82 18.84 15.84 6.43
C PHE A 82 17.82 16.45 7.39
N LEU A 83 17.42 17.71 7.16
CA LEU A 83 16.39 18.36 7.97
C LEU A 83 15.04 17.64 7.86
N ALA A 84 14.67 17.21 6.65
CA ALA A 84 13.44 16.44 6.43
C ALA A 84 13.48 15.07 7.12
N ILE A 85 14.59 14.32 7.01
CA ILE A 85 14.76 13.03 7.68
C ILE A 85 14.67 13.22 9.21
N PHE A 86 15.38 14.20 9.75
CA PHE A 86 15.33 14.49 11.19
C PHE A 86 13.92 14.85 11.65
N TYR A 87 13.23 15.71 10.89
CA TYR A 87 11.84 16.07 11.15
C TYR A 87 10.93 14.84 11.17
N TYR A 88 10.99 13.98 10.15
CA TYR A 88 10.16 12.77 10.09
C TYR A 88 10.42 11.80 11.24
N VAL A 89 11.70 11.56 11.58
CA VAL A 89 12.06 10.68 12.70
C VAL A 89 11.55 11.26 14.02
N ALA A 90 11.79 12.54 14.29
CA ALA A 90 11.37 13.20 15.52
C ALA A 90 9.84 13.18 15.69
N THR A 91 9.09 13.54 14.65
CA THR A 91 7.62 13.53 14.72
C THR A 91 7.06 12.12 14.87
N THR A 92 7.68 11.11 14.24
CA THR A 92 7.24 9.71 14.37
C THR A 92 7.45 9.21 15.80
N VAL A 93 8.59 9.51 16.42
CA VAL A 93 8.85 9.16 17.83
C VAL A 93 7.83 9.81 18.75
N ILE A 94 7.53 11.10 18.58
CA ILE A 94 6.52 11.81 19.37
C ILE A 94 5.13 11.19 19.16
N ALA A 95 4.76 10.86 17.92
CA ALA A 95 3.49 10.22 17.59
C ALA A 95 3.36 8.81 18.21
N VAL A 96 4.43 8.01 18.18
CA VAL A 96 4.46 6.67 18.80
C VAL A 96 4.31 6.77 20.31
N ILE A 97 5.02 7.69 20.97
CA ILE A 97 4.89 7.93 22.42
C ILE A 97 3.45 8.32 22.77
N THR A 98 2.88 9.27 22.02
CA THR A 98 1.50 9.72 22.23
C THR A 98 0.49 8.60 21.99
N GLY A 99 0.69 7.77 20.96
CA GLY A 99 -0.15 6.62 20.65
C GLY A 99 -0.13 5.55 21.74
N ILE A 100 1.07 5.21 22.24
CA ILE A 100 1.23 4.27 23.36
C ILE A 100 0.56 4.83 24.61
N PHE A 101 0.77 6.12 24.91
CA PHE A 101 0.16 6.79 26.06
C PHE A 101 -1.38 6.73 26.00
N LEU A 102 -1.99 7.04 24.85
CA LEU A 102 -3.44 7.00 24.67
C LEU A 102 -4.00 5.58 24.77
N VAL A 103 -3.35 4.59 24.15
CA VAL A 103 -3.77 3.18 24.20
C VAL A 103 -3.71 2.63 25.62
N LEU A 104 -2.66 2.96 26.37
CA LEU A 104 -2.51 2.56 27.78
C LEU A 104 -3.37 3.38 28.74
N THR A 105 -3.96 4.50 28.33
CA THR A 105 -4.89 5.25 29.20
C THR A 105 -6.33 4.78 28.97
N ILE A 106 -6.74 4.72 27.70
CA ILE A 106 -8.11 4.37 27.31
C ILE A 106 -8.35 2.85 27.43
N HIS A 107 -7.31 2.03 27.27
CA HIS A 107 -7.39 0.56 27.20
C HIS A 107 -8.55 0.09 26.28
N PRO A 108 -8.53 0.45 24.99
CA PRO A 108 -9.61 0.07 24.08
C PRO A 108 -9.59 -1.44 23.82
N GLY A 109 -10.68 -2.12 24.19
CA GLY A 109 -10.89 -3.55 23.93
C GLY A 109 -11.23 -4.31 25.22
N ASP A 110 -12.13 -5.28 25.12
CA ASP A 110 -12.50 -6.13 26.25
C ASP A 110 -11.56 -7.35 26.29
N PRO A 111 -10.79 -7.58 27.37
CA PRO A 111 -9.89 -8.73 27.48
C PRO A 111 -10.64 -10.07 27.49
N THR A 112 -11.94 -10.08 27.80
CA THR A 112 -12.77 -11.30 27.83
C THR A 112 -13.02 -11.89 26.44
N ILE A 113 -13.01 -11.06 25.38
CA ILE A 113 -13.25 -11.50 23.99
C ILE A 113 -12.08 -12.35 23.45
N LYS A 114 -10.88 -12.27 24.04
CA LYS A 114 -9.72 -13.08 23.63
C LYS A 114 -9.91 -14.58 23.87
N HIS A 115 -10.79 -14.98 24.78
CA HIS A 115 -11.05 -16.40 25.07
C HIS A 115 -11.96 -17.07 24.03
N ASP A 116 -12.81 -16.31 23.33
CA ASP A 116 -13.73 -16.81 22.31
C ASP A 116 -13.13 -16.82 20.90
N ILE A 117 -12.03 -16.08 20.70
CA ILE A 117 -11.25 -16.09 19.48
C ILE A 117 -10.23 -17.22 19.63
N GLY A 118 -10.61 -18.43 19.22
CA GLY A 118 -9.71 -19.58 19.17
C GLY A 118 -8.38 -19.22 18.48
N GLU A 119 -7.30 -19.93 18.83
CA GLU A 119 -5.94 -19.69 18.34
C GLU A 119 -5.96 -19.33 16.85
N GLY A 120 -5.79 -18.04 16.56
CA GLY A 120 -5.76 -17.53 15.21
C GLY A 120 -4.71 -18.27 14.41
N THR A 121 -4.98 -18.48 13.11
CA THR A 121 -4.09 -19.11 12.13
C THR A 121 -2.63 -18.78 12.47
N GLU A 122 -1.81 -19.81 12.75
CA GLU A 122 -0.40 -19.68 13.13
C GLU A 122 0.21 -18.49 12.40
N ALA A 123 0.41 -17.39 13.13
CA ALA A 123 0.99 -16.20 12.55
C ALA A 123 2.34 -16.63 12.00
N LYS A 124 2.49 -16.60 10.66
CA LYS A 124 3.78 -16.87 10.01
C LYS A 124 4.82 -16.10 10.80
N VAL A 125 5.69 -16.82 11.51
CA VAL A 125 6.76 -16.22 12.29
C VAL A 125 7.79 -15.73 11.28
N VAL A 126 7.49 -14.60 10.65
CA VAL A 126 8.44 -13.90 9.80
C VAL A 126 9.42 -13.25 10.75
N SER A 127 10.69 -13.63 10.63
CA SER A 127 11.74 -13.02 11.41
C SER A 127 11.79 -11.51 11.12
N THR A 128 11.85 -10.69 12.16
CA THR A 128 11.95 -9.22 12.04
C THR A 128 13.19 -8.82 11.25
N LEU A 129 14.27 -9.58 11.40
CA LEU A 129 15.50 -9.40 10.64
C LEU A 129 15.28 -9.65 9.15
N GLU A 130 14.51 -10.67 8.76
CA GLU A 130 14.19 -10.92 7.35
C GLU A 130 13.38 -9.78 6.74
N THR A 131 12.42 -9.23 7.50
CA THR A 131 11.63 -8.06 7.05
C THR A 131 12.53 -6.84 6.85
N PHE A 132 13.48 -6.60 7.76
CA PHE A 132 14.46 -5.53 7.62
C PHE A 132 15.40 -5.74 6.43
N LEU A 133 15.87 -6.98 6.21
CA LEU A 133 16.68 -7.32 5.05
C LEU A 133 15.89 -7.16 3.74
N ASP A 134 14.61 -7.50 3.72
CA ASP A 134 13.73 -7.30 2.57
C ASP A 134 13.51 -5.81 2.30
N LEU A 135 13.37 -4.97 3.33
CA LEU A 135 13.35 -3.52 3.18
C LEU A 135 14.62 -3.04 2.47
N LEU A 136 15.79 -3.46 2.95
CA LEU A 136 17.08 -3.07 2.37
C LEU A 136 17.25 -3.56 0.92
N ARG A 137 16.85 -4.80 0.62
CA ARG A 137 16.84 -5.33 -0.75
C ARG A 137 15.92 -4.53 -1.67
N ASN A 138 14.76 -4.11 -1.17
CA ASN A 138 13.84 -3.27 -1.95
C ASN A 138 14.36 -1.83 -2.13
N THR A 139 15.19 -1.30 -1.22
CA THR A 139 15.89 -0.01 -1.40
C THR A 139 16.79 0.00 -2.63
N PHE A 140 17.46 -1.13 -2.92
CA PHE A 140 18.38 -1.28 -4.05
C PHE A 140 17.94 -2.41 -4.99
N PRO A 141 16.92 -2.19 -5.84
CA PRO A 141 16.42 -3.22 -6.74
C PRO A 141 17.44 -3.61 -7.81
N GLU A 142 17.45 -4.89 -8.20
CA GLU A 142 18.31 -5.40 -9.28
C GLU A 142 17.98 -4.78 -10.65
N ASN A 143 16.71 -4.39 -10.86
CA ASN A 143 16.24 -3.76 -12.09
C ASN A 143 15.13 -2.73 -11.81
N ILE A 144 15.29 -1.51 -12.32
CA ILE A 144 14.34 -0.40 -12.12
C ILE A 144 13.00 -0.67 -12.82
N VAL A 145 13.02 -1.23 -14.04
CA VAL A 145 11.80 -1.54 -14.79
C VAL A 145 11.01 -2.62 -14.06
N GLN A 146 11.69 -3.67 -13.58
CA GLN A 146 11.06 -4.72 -12.77
C GLN A 146 10.49 -4.17 -11.46
N ALA A 147 11.21 -3.24 -10.80
CA ALA A 147 10.75 -2.60 -9.58
C ALA A 147 9.42 -1.83 -9.75
N THR A 148 9.04 -1.43 -10.97
CA THR A 148 7.77 -0.74 -11.21
C THR A 148 6.54 -1.64 -11.07
N PHE A 149 6.69 -2.97 -11.17
CA PHE A 149 5.58 -3.92 -11.08
C PHE A 149 5.83 -5.13 -10.16
N GLN A 150 7.06 -5.30 -9.65
CA GLN A 150 7.43 -6.35 -8.69
C GLN A 150 8.26 -5.82 -7.51
N GLN A 151 8.10 -6.49 -6.37
CA GLN A 151 8.86 -6.25 -5.15
C GLN A 151 9.41 -7.57 -4.60
N VAL A 152 10.51 -7.49 -3.86
CA VAL A 152 11.19 -8.64 -3.28
C VAL A 152 10.58 -8.94 -1.91
N GLN A 153 10.16 -10.18 -1.67
CA GLN A 153 9.72 -10.63 -0.35
C GLN A 153 10.29 -12.02 -0.04
N THR A 154 10.74 -12.22 1.19
CA THR A 154 11.17 -13.52 1.68
C THR A 154 9.93 -14.34 2.04
N LYS A 155 9.74 -15.47 1.33
CA LYS A 155 8.71 -16.45 1.67
C LYS A 155 9.36 -17.75 2.13
N TYR A 156 8.79 -18.34 3.18
CA TYR A 156 9.18 -19.66 3.64
C TYR A 156 8.61 -20.72 2.71
N VAL A 157 9.49 -21.40 1.99
CA VAL A 157 9.13 -22.52 1.11
C VAL A 157 9.55 -23.81 1.83
N PRO A 158 8.68 -24.84 1.89
CA PRO A 158 9.04 -26.13 2.46
C PRO A 158 10.03 -26.82 1.53
N VAL A 159 11.29 -26.96 1.97
CA VAL A 159 12.33 -27.68 1.23
C VAL A 159 12.54 -29.05 1.88
N LYS A 160 12.52 -30.11 1.06
CA LYS A 160 12.88 -31.46 1.50
C LYS A 160 14.41 -31.51 1.72
N PRO A 161 14.91 -31.89 2.90
CA PRO A 161 16.35 -31.96 3.15
C PRO A 161 16.99 -33.04 2.28
N LYS A 162 18.11 -32.70 1.60
CA LYS A 162 18.97 -33.69 0.94
C LYS A 162 19.79 -34.40 2.01
N ILE A 163 19.43 -35.63 2.37
CA ILE A 163 20.22 -36.43 3.32
C ILE A 163 21.37 -37.11 2.58
N ILE A 164 22.60 -36.85 3.04
CA ILE A 164 23.78 -37.64 2.70
C ILE A 164 23.63 -38.99 3.40
N LYS A 165 23.50 -40.07 2.61
CA LYS A 165 23.27 -41.46 3.02
C LYS A 165 23.84 -41.79 4.42
N LYS A 166 22.96 -42.04 5.39
CA LYS A 166 23.26 -42.85 6.58
C LYS A 166 22.40 -44.11 6.51
N ASN A 167 23.01 -45.27 6.74
CA ASN A 167 22.35 -46.58 6.73
C ASN A 167 21.40 -46.70 7.93
N SER A 168 20.23 -46.08 7.85
CA SER A 168 19.20 -46.13 8.89
C SER A 168 17.84 -46.25 8.20
N SER A 169 17.30 -47.47 8.18
CA SER A 169 16.02 -47.84 7.55
C SER A 169 14.82 -47.03 8.09
N GLU A 170 14.86 -46.62 9.36
CA GLU A 170 13.81 -45.82 10.00
C GLU A 170 13.80 -44.34 9.54
N ILE A 171 14.98 -43.77 9.26
CA ILE A 171 15.11 -42.38 8.80
C ILE A 171 14.62 -42.26 7.35
N LEU A 172 14.84 -43.28 6.52
CA LEU A 172 14.34 -43.32 5.14
C LEU A 172 12.80 -43.40 5.06
N GLN A 173 12.15 -44.12 5.99
CA GLN A 173 10.68 -44.21 6.04
C GLN A 173 10.05 -42.90 6.55
N ALA A 174 10.65 -42.22 7.53
CA ALA A 174 10.19 -40.91 7.98
C ALA A 174 10.27 -39.83 6.87
N ILE A 175 11.23 -39.95 5.95
CA ILE A 175 11.38 -39.07 4.77
C ILE A 175 10.39 -39.43 3.66
N ALA A 176 10.13 -40.73 3.45
CA ALA A 176 9.11 -41.21 2.50
C ALA A 176 7.70 -40.72 2.88
N ASN A 177 7.44 -40.59 4.18
CA ASN A 177 6.18 -40.09 4.73
C ASN A 177 6.04 -38.55 4.72
N GLY A 178 7.05 -37.80 4.22
CA GLY A 178 6.95 -36.36 3.98
C GLY A 178 6.99 -35.46 5.22
N SER A 179 7.30 -35.98 6.40
CA SER A 179 7.17 -35.25 7.68
C SER A 179 8.35 -34.32 8.03
N LEU A 180 9.48 -34.42 7.32
CA LEU A 180 10.64 -33.54 7.52
C LEU A 180 10.70 -32.48 6.41
N THR A 181 9.77 -31.52 6.45
CA THR A 181 9.89 -30.32 5.61
C THR A 181 10.57 -29.23 6.43
N ILE A 182 11.73 -28.76 5.98
CA ILE A 182 12.39 -27.61 6.60
C ILE A 182 11.91 -26.37 5.87
N MET A 183 11.35 -25.42 6.62
CA MET A 183 10.98 -24.12 6.09
C MET A 183 12.26 -23.32 5.83
N LYS A 184 12.63 -23.16 4.56
CA LYS A 184 13.78 -22.35 4.17
C LYS A 184 13.29 -20.98 3.69
N PRO A 185 13.88 -19.87 4.15
CA PRO A 185 13.59 -18.56 3.57
C PRO A 185 14.08 -18.56 2.11
N SER A 186 13.16 -18.29 1.19
CA SER A 186 13.45 -18.09 -0.23
C SER A 186 13.02 -16.70 -0.63
N VAL A 187 13.90 -16.00 -1.36
CA VAL A 187 13.60 -14.69 -1.92
C VAL A 187 12.74 -14.88 -3.16
N GLU A 188 11.56 -14.29 -3.18
CA GLU A 188 10.62 -14.39 -4.31
C GLU A 188 10.12 -13.01 -4.73
N TYR A 189 9.96 -12.83 -6.04
CA TYR A 189 9.34 -11.65 -6.62
C TYR A 189 7.82 -11.73 -6.47
N THR A 190 7.24 -10.78 -5.75
CA THR A 190 5.79 -10.65 -5.58
C THR A 190 5.29 -9.47 -6.41
N ALA A 191 4.10 -9.62 -7.01
CA ALA A 191 3.47 -8.54 -7.78
C ALA A 191 3.19 -7.33 -6.87
N GLY A 192 3.50 -6.14 -7.36
CA GLY A 192 3.38 -4.89 -6.62
C GLY A 192 4.56 -3.97 -6.92
N MET A 193 4.29 -2.67 -7.01
CA MET A 193 5.31 -1.68 -7.28
C MET A 193 6.22 -1.50 -6.05
N ASN A 194 7.52 -1.70 -6.23
CA ASN A 194 8.53 -1.34 -5.24
C ASN A 194 8.78 0.18 -5.28
N VAL A 195 7.89 0.92 -4.61
CA VAL A 195 7.95 2.40 -4.52
C VAL A 195 9.25 2.88 -3.88
N LEU A 196 9.76 2.15 -2.88
CA LEU A 196 10.98 2.51 -2.15
C LEU A 196 12.20 2.55 -3.09
N GLY A 197 12.40 1.49 -3.87
CA GLY A 197 13.51 1.41 -4.83
C GLY A 197 13.41 2.48 -5.93
N VAL A 198 12.20 2.75 -6.43
CA VAL A 198 11.95 3.81 -7.41
C VAL A 198 12.31 5.19 -6.85
N ILE A 199 11.92 5.49 -5.61
CA ILE A 199 12.25 6.76 -4.95
C ILE A 199 13.78 6.91 -4.81
N VAL A 200 14.47 5.89 -4.31
CA VAL A 200 15.92 5.92 -4.10
C VAL A 200 16.67 6.17 -5.42
N PHE A 201 16.24 5.51 -6.49
CA PHE A 201 16.77 5.74 -7.83
C PHE A 201 16.50 7.17 -8.33
N CYS A 202 15.27 7.68 -8.17
CA CYS A 202 14.94 9.04 -8.61
C CYS A 202 15.71 10.11 -7.84
N ILE A 203 15.96 9.89 -6.54
CA ILE A 203 16.76 10.80 -5.71
C ILE A 203 18.21 10.82 -6.19
N SER A 204 18.83 9.64 -6.36
CA SER A 204 20.22 9.57 -6.82
C SER A 204 20.37 10.17 -8.22
N PHE A 205 19.45 9.85 -9.13
CA PHE A 205 19.42 10.40 -10.49
C PHE A 205 19.24 11.92 -10.49
N GLY A 206 18.31 12.47 -9.71
CA GLY A 206 18.09 13.91 -9.60
C GLY A 206 19.30 14.66 -9.03
N ILE A 207 19.99 14.09 -8.04
CA ILE A 207 21.22 14.67 -7.48
C ILE A 207 22.35 14.66 -8.51
N VAL A 208 22.51 13.58 -9.28
CA VAL A 208 23.53 13.51 -10.35
C VAL A 208 23.23 14.54 -11.45
N LEU A 209 21.97 14.72 -11.85
CA LEU A 209 21.60 15.77 -12.82
C LEU A 209 21.95 17.17 -12.30
N SER A 210 21.71 17.46 -11.02
CA SER A 210 22.10 18.73 -10.39
C SER A 210 23.62 18.97 -10.47
N GLN A 211 24.43 17.92 -10.30
CA GLN A 211 25.89 18.02 -10.37
C GLN A 211 26.43 18.24 -11.78
N LEU A 212 25.71 17.78 -12.81
CA LEU A 212 26.10 17.93 -14.22
C LEU A 212 25.83 19.34 -14.78
N GLY A 213 25.08 20.18 -14.06
CA GLY A 213 24.83 21.57 -14.41
C GLY A 213 24.20 21.72 -15.81
N GLU A 214 24.82 22.55 -16.65
CA GLU A 214 24.27 22.91 -17.97
C GLU A 214 24.07 21.72 -18.92
N GLN A 215 24.90 20.68 -18.83
CA GLN A 215 24.78 19.49 -19.68
C GLN A 215 23.47 18.72 -19.42
N ALA A 216 22.94 18.81 -18.20
CA ALA A 216 21.72 18.14 -17.79
C ALA A 216 20.44 18.96 -18.08
N GLN A 217 20.55 20.22 -18.51
CA GLN A 217 19.40 21.13 -18.62
C GLN A 217 18.27 20.58 -19.50
N THR A 218 18.62 19.91 -20.61
CA THR A 218 17.62 19.27 -21.50
C THR A 218 16.82 18.19 -20.78
N MET A 219 17.47 17.38 -19.95
CA MET A 219 16.82 16.33 -19.17
C MET A 219 15.97 16.92 -18.03
N VAL A 220 16.49 17.93 -17.34
CA VAL A 220 15.74 18.65 -16.28
C VAL A 220 14.46 19.25 -16.85
N ASN A 221 14.55 19.94 -17.99
CA ASN A 221 13.40 20.53 -18.66
C ASN A 221 12.38 19.47 -19.10
N PHE A 222 12.84 18.31 -19.60
CA PHE A 222 11.97 17.20 -19.96
C PHE A 222 11.16 16.70 -18.75
N PHE A 223 11.82 16.42 -17.61
CA PHE A 223 11.13 15.93 -16.41
C PHE A 223 10.22 17.00 -15.80
N ALA A 224 10.59 18.28 -15.87
CA ALA A 224 9.75 19.39 -15.41
C ALA A 224 8.47 19.55 -16.24
N ILE A 225 8.56 19.46 -17.57
CA ILE A 225 7.37 19.50 -18.44
C ILE A 225 6.50 18.26 -18.20
N MET A 226 7.12 17.09 -18.05
CA MET A 226 6.39 15.86 -17.74
C MET A 226 5.62 15.98 -16.41
N ASP A 227 6.23 16.54 -15.36
CA ASP A 227 5.59 16.81 -14.08
C ASP A 227 4.38 17.74 -14.24
N GLN A 228 4.51 18.84 -14.99
CA GLN A 228 3.39 19.75 -15.27
C GLN A 228 2.23 19.07 -16.02
N VAL A 229 2.54 18.22 -17.01
CA VAL A 229 1.52 17.45 -17.75
C VAL A 229 0.81 16.47 -16.82
N ILE A 230 1.57 15.75 -15.98
CA ILE A 230 1.04 14.81 -15.01
C ILE A 230 0.16 15.51 -13.98
N MET A 231 0.56 16.67 -13.47
CA MET A 231 -0.24 17.47 -12.55
C MET A 231 -1.59 17.87 -13.14
N ARG A 232 -1.64 18.19 -14.45
CA ARG A 232 -2.91 18.43 -15.15
C ARG A 232 -3.78 17.18 -15.25
N LEU A 233 -3.18 16.01 -15.51
CA LEU A 233 -3.90 14.73 -15.50
C LEU A 233 -4.46 14.42 -14.10
N VAL A 234 -3.68 14.65 -13.05
CA VAL A 234 -4.14 14.48 -11.66
C VAL A 234 -5.33 15.39 -11.37
N MET A 235 -5.33 16.65 -11.82
CA MET A 235 -6.50 17.54 -11.67
C MET A 235 -7.74 16.99 -12.38
N LEU A 236 -7.62 16.43 -13.58
CA LEU A 236 -8.75 15.80 -14.28
C LEU A 236 -9.29 14.59 -13.49
N ILE A 237 -8.41 13.76 -12.95
CA ILE A 237 -8.80 12.63 -12.10
C ILE A 237 -9.45 13.12 -10.82
N MET A 238 -8.97 14.21 -10.21
CA MET A 238 -9.58 14.79 -9.02
C MET A 238 -10.99 15.32 -9.31
N TRP A 239 -11.21 15.98 -10.46
CA TRP A 239 -12.56 16.35 -10.89
C TRP A 239 -13.46 15.13 -11.13
N TYR A 240 -12.94 14.09 -11.78
CA TYR A 240 -13.66 12.82 -11.96
C TYR A 240 -14.00 12.17 -10.61
N ALA A 241 -13.06 12.15 -9.67
CA ALA A 241 -13.21 11.61 -8.32
C ALA A 241 -14.26 12.38 -7.52
N CYS A 242 -14.28 13.71 -7.66
CA CYS A 242 -15.22 14.57 -6.98
C CYS A 242 -16.66 14.34 -7.47
N ASN A 243 -16.86 13.98 -8.75
CA ASN A 243 -18.17 13.54 -9.25
C ASN A 243 -18.66 12.24 -8.58
N PHE A 244 -19.91 11.83 -8.85
CA PHE A 244 -20.73 10.68 -8.35
C PHE A 244 -20.01 9.35 -7.95
N ILE A 245 -18.75 9.14 -8.33
CA ILE A 245 -17.91 7.98 -8.02
C ILE A 245 -17.47 7.92 -6.54
N LEU A 246 -17.15 9.04 -5.89
CA LEU A 246 -16.73 9.01 -4.46
C LEU A 246 -17.91 8.67 -3.53
N LEU A 247 -19.12 9.08 -3.91
CA LEU A 247 -20.37 8.65 -3.27
C LEU A 247 -20.51 7.12 -3.33
N LEU A 248 -20.42 6.53 -4.52
CA LEU A 248 -20.55 5.08 -4.73
C LEU A 248 -19.40 4.27 -4.10
N ALA A 249 -18.19 4.82 -4.08
CA ALA A 249 -17.04 4.21 -3.42
C ALA A 249 -17.26 4.06 -1.90
N VAL A 250 -17.75 5.12 -1.25
CA VAL A 250 -18.04 5.10 0.20
C VAL A 250 -19.21 4.17 0.51
N VAL A 251 -20.27 4.18 -0.32
CA VAL A 251 -21.40 3.24 -0.20
C VAL A 251 -20.92 1.79 -0.33
N GLY A 252 -20.09 1.50 -1.33
CA GLY A 252 -19.52 0.17 -1.57
C GLY A 252 -18.64 -0.30 -0.41
N HIS A 253 -17.81 0.57 0.17
CA HIS A 253 -17.00 0.22 1.33
C HIS A 253 -17.86 -0.06 2.57
N ALA A 254 -18.86 0.78 2.86
CA ALA A 254 -19.79 0.58 3.97
C ALA A 254 -20.58 -0.74 3.86
N LEU A 255 -20.98 -1.12 2.64
CA LEU A 255 -21.66 -2.38 2.37
C LEU A 255 -20.75 -3.60 2.52
N ARG A 256 -19.48 -3.52 2.09
CA ARG A 256 -18.50 -4.61 2.24
C ARG A 256 -18.20 -4.96 3.69
N VAL A 257 -18.18 -3.97 4.60
CA VAL A 257 -17.96 -4.20 6.04
C VAL A 257 -19.05 -5.11 6.64
N ARG A 258 -20.32 -4.98 6.22
CA ARG A 258 -21.39 -5.92 6.64
C ARG A 258 -21.13 -7.32 6.09
N LEU A 259 -20.69 -7.44 4.84
CA LEU A 259 -20.42 -8.74 4.22
C LEU A 259 -19.31 -9.49 4.97
N GLN A 260 -18.25 -8.80 5.38
CA GLN A 260 -17.18 -9.37 6.20
C GLN A 260 -17.70 -9.83 7.57
N LEU A 261 -18.48 -9.02 8.28
CA LEU A 261 -19.07 -9.42 9.57
C LEU A 261 -20.00 -10.64 9.46
N VAL A 262 -20.79 -10.73 8.39
CA VAL A 262 -21.68 -11.88 8.13
C VAL A 262 -20.86 -13.13 7.78
N CYS A 263 -19.78 -13.00 7.00
CA CYS A 263 -18.87 -14.10 6.68
C CYS A 263 -18.01 -14.54 7.87
N THR A 264 -17.70 -13.67 8.83
CA THR A 264 -17.02 -14.06 10.07
C THR A 264 -17.96 -14.81 11.03
N ASN A 265 -19.25 -14.46 11.05
CA ASN A 265 -20.24 -15.11 11.91
C ASN A 265 -20.69 -16.48 11.36
N LYS A 266 -20.82 -16.61 10.04
CA LYS A 266 -21.06 -17.91 9.38
C LYS A 266 -19.72 -18.53 9.02
N ASN A 267 -19.25 -19.47 9.85
CA ASN A 267 -18.00 -20.24 9.72
C ASN A 267 -17.95 -21.14 8.45
N THR A 268 -18.27 -20.58 7.29
CA THR A 268 -18.47 -21.27 6.02
C THR A 268 -18.37 -20.23 4.90
N ASN A 269 -17.15 -19.90 4.50
CA ASN A 269 -16.72 -19.69 3.10
C ASN A 269 -15.34 -19.01 3.06
N VAL A 270 -14.30 -19.79 3.37
CA VAL A 270 -12.88 -19.40 3.18
C VAL A 270 -12.62 -18.90 1.74
N ARG A 271 -13.31 -19.48 0.75
CA ARG A 271 -13.19 -19.08 -0.67
C ARG A 271 -13.74 -17.69 -0.98
N LEU A 272 -14.78 -17.21 -0.30
CA LEU A 272 -15.30 -15.85 -0.55
C LEU A 272 -14.37 -14.78 0.03
N PHE A 273 -13.72 -15.11 1.16
CA PHE A 273 -12.71 -14.26 1.78
C PHE A 273 -11.46 -14.16 0.91
N GLU A 274 -10.99 -15.28 0.33
CA GLU A 274 -9.89 -15.28 -0.65
C GLU A 274 -10.22 -14.46 -1.92
N ILE A 275 -11.44 -14.57 -2.46
CA ILE A 275 -11.85 -13.79 -3.65
C ILE A 275 -11.90 -12.28 -3.35
N LEU A 276 -12.31 -11.89 -2.14
CA LEU A 276 -12.28 -10.49 -1.69
C LEU A 276 -10.85 -9.99 -1.44
N ASN A 277 -9.96 -10.83 -0.92
CA ASN A 277 -8.58 -10.45 -0.63
C ASN A 277 -7.69 -10.40 -1.89
N LEU A 278 -7.94 -11.29 -2.87
CA LEU A 278 -7.27 -11.31 -4.17
C LEU A 278 -7.58 -10.08 -5.04
N ARG A 279 -8.68 -9.37 -4.78
CA ARG A 279 -9.02 -8.10 -5.47
C ARG A 279 -8.42 -6.85 -4.82
N ASN A 280 -7.79 -6.97 -3.65
CA ASN A 280 -7.17 -5.84 -2.95
C ASN A 280 -5.69 -5.62 -3.28
N PHE A 281 -5.09 -6.44 -4.15
CA PHE A 281 -3.77 -6.18 -4.73
C PHE A 281 -3.89 -5.45 -6.07
#